data_AF-A0AAC9M1X2-F1
#
_entry.id   AF-A0AAC9M1X2-F1
#
_cell.length_a   1.000
_cell.length_b   1.000
_cell.length_c   1.000
_cell.angle_alpha   90.00
_cell.angle_beta   90.00
_cell.angle_gamma   90.00
#
_symmetry.space_group_name_H-M   'P 1'
#
loop_
_entity.id
_entity.type
_entity.pdbx_description
1 polymer ?
#
loop_
_entity_poly.entity_id
_entity_poly.type
_entity_poly.pdbx_seq_one_letter_code
_entity_poly.pdbx_strand_id
1 'polypeptide(L)'
;MQELNYDENSKALNHKDDVISFKCELQENLQKAMKEFVEDHPNWDQYRILQAAIAGFLMQKGFQNRDLTRLYIGNMFSMNFKD
;
A
#
# COMPACT_ATOMS: atom_id res chain seq x y z
N MET A 1 15.76 34.57 13.89
CA MET A 1 15.07 33.28 13.99
C MET A 1 13.62 33.54 13.65
N GLN A 2 13.16 33.09 12.48
CA GLN A 2 11.76 33.25 12.06
C GLN A 2 11.01 31.99 12.47
N GLU A 3 10.04 32.18 13.36
CA GLU A 3 9.08 31.17 13.80
C GLU A 3 8.23 30.75 12.60
N LEU A 4 8.43 29.53 12.13
CA LEU A 4 7.52 28.89 11.20
C LEU A 4 6.29 28.47 12.01
N ASN A 5 5.28 29.33 11.99
CA ASN A 5 3.94 29.06 12.47
C ASN A 5 3.39 27.86 11.68
N TYR A 6 3.55 26.68 12.24
CA TYR A 6 2.96 25.45 11.73
C TYR A 6 1.47 25.55 12.02
N ASP A 7 0.73 26.03 11.04
CA ASP A 7 -0.72 26.15 11.11
C ASP A 7 -1.29 24.75 11.38
N GLU A 8 -1.61 24.47 12.65
CA GLU A 8 -2.36 23.29 13.12
C GLU A 8 -3.81 23.39 12.63
N ASN A 9 -3.99 23.49 11.31
CA ASN A 9 -5.26 23.21 10.70
C ASN A 9 -5.32 21.69 10.54
N SER A 10 -5.72 21.05 11.64
CA SER A 10 -6.28 19.71 11.73
C SER A 10 -7.47 19.61 10.77
N LYS A 11 -7.18 19.58 9.47
CA LYS A 11 -8.12 19.16 8.45
C LYS A 11 -8.40 17.71 8.78
N ALA A 12 -9.54 17.48 9.42
CA ALA A 12 -10.17 16.18 9.54
C ALA A 12 -10.16 15.57 8.13
N LEU A 13 -9.15 14.75 7.89
CA LEU A 13 -8.90 14.10 6.63
C LEU A 13 -10.08 13.17 6.48
N ASN A 14 -11.09 13.62 5.72
CA ASN A 14 -12.08 12.74 5.16
C ASN A 14 -11.31 11.84 4.20
N HIS A 15 -10.66 10.82 4.75
CA HIS A 15 -9.90 9.81 4.04
C HIS A 15 -10.96 8.95 3.36
N LYS A 16 -11.54 9.49 2.28
CA LYS A 16 -12.04 8.63 1.23
C LYS A 16 -10.83 7.80 0.81
N ASP A 17 -11.01 6.49 0.73
CA ASP A 17 -10.03 5.54 0.24
C ASP A 17 -9.75 5.81 -1.24
N ASP A 18 -9.10 6.94 -1.54
CA ASP A 18 -8.80 7.36 -2.89
C ASP A 18 -7.65 6.48 -3.39
N VAL A 19 -8.03 5.43 -4.12
CA VAL A 19 -7.08 4.52 -4.78
C VAL A 19 -6.44 5.25 -5.95
N ILE A 20 -5.10 5.31 -5.95
CA ILE A 20 -4.31 5.84 -7.06
C ILE A 20 -3.80 4.69 -7.90
N SER A 21 -4.17 4.65 -9.18
CA SER A 21 -3.61 3.72 -10.17
C SER A 21 -2.46 4.36 -10.93
N PHE A 22 -1.37 3.62 -11.14
CA PHE A 22 -0.27 4.04 -12.01
C PHE A 22 0.13 2.92 -12.96
N LYS A 23 0.59 3.31 -14.16
CA LYS A 23 1.19 2.40 -15.15
C LYS A 23 2.70 2.50 -15.03
N CYS A 24 3.37 1.35 -14.99
CA CYS A 24 4.83 1.28 -15.02
C CYS A 24 5.29 0.16 -15.96
N GLU A 25 6.54 0.25 -16.39
CA GLU A 25 7.22 -0.84 -17.10
C GLU A 25 7.81 -1.80 -16.07
N LEU A 26 7.61 -3.11 -16.29
CA LEU A 26 8.13 -4.17 -15.43
C LEU A 26 9.01 -5.12 -16.25
N GLN A 27 9.97 -5.76 -15.61
CA GLN A 27 10.72 -6.86 -16.20
C GLN A 27 9.75 -8.00 -16.55
N GLU A 28 9.89 -8.58 -17.75
CA GLU A 28 8.99 -9.62 -18.27
C GLU A 28 8.86 -10.80 -17.30
N ASN A 29 9.99 -11.27 -16.76
CA ASN A 29 10.03 -12.38 -15.82
C ASN A 29 9.23 -12.09 -14.54
N LEU A 30 9.24 -10.84 -14.06
CA LEU A 30 8.46 -10.42 -12.89
C LEU A 30 6.97 -10.38 -13.22
N GLN A 31 6.60 -9.84 -14.38
CA GLN A 31 5.21 -9.80 -14.82
C GLN A 31 4.64 -11.21 -14.99
N LYS A 32 5.41 -12.13 -15.56
CA LYS A 32 5.03 -13.53 -15.74
C LYS A 32 4.85 -14.25 -14.40
N ALA A 33 5.82 -14.13 -13.49
CA ALA A 33 5.71 -14.73 -12.16
C ALA A 33 4.52 -14.18 -11.36
N MET A 34 4.26 -12.87 -11.44
CA MET A 34 3.09 -12.26 -10.79
C MET A 34 1.78 -12.79 -11.37
N LYS A 35 1.72 -13.00 -12.70
CA LYS A 35 0.56 -13.57 -13.36
C LYS A 35 0.30 -15.01 -12.93
N GLU A 36 1.32 -15.87 -12.99
CA GLU A 36 1.24 -17.27 -12.56
C GLU A 36 0.79 -17.37 -11.09
N PHE A 37 1.35 -16.53 -10.21
CA PHE A 37 0.95 -16.49 -8.81
C PHE A 37 -0.54 -16.14 -8.61
N VAL A 38 -1.06 -15.14 -9.33
CA VAL A 38 -2.48 -14.75 -9.24
C VAL A 38 -3.41 -15.86 -9.77
N GLU A 39 -3.01 -16.56 -10.83
CA GLU A 39 -3.79 -17.67 -11.41
C GLU A 39 -3.96 -18.82 -10.41
N ASP A 40 -2.95 -19.10 -9.59
CA ASP A 40 -3.00 -20.14 -8.55
C ASP A 40 -3.66 -19.68 -7.24
N HIS A 41 -3.83 -18.37 -7.04
CA HIS A 41 -4.32 -17.79 -5.78
C HIS A 41 -5.49 -16.82 -6.03
N PRO A 42 -6.75 -17.29 -6.06
CA PRO A 42 -7.91 -16.49 -6.48
C PRO A 42 -8.26 -15.29 -5.58
N ASN A 43 -7.70 -15.22 -4.37
CA ASN A 43 -7.87 -14.09 -3.46
C ASN A 43 -6.85 -12.97 -3.71
N TRP A 44 -5.90 -13.18 -4.62
CA TRP A 44 -4.85 -12.22 -4.95
C TRP A 44 -5.11 -11.59 -6.30
N ASP A 45 -4.70 -10.34 -6.44
CA ASP A 45 -4.64 -9.62 -7.71
C ASP A 45 -3.33 -8.81 -7.79
N GLN A 46 -3.07 -8.23 -8.96
CA GLN A 46 -1.85 -7.45 -9.19
C GLN A 46 -1.71 -6.25 -8.24
N TYR A 47 -2.81 -5.58 -7.90
CA TYR A 47 -2.80 -4.42 -7.02
C TYR A 47 -2.45 -4.83 -5.60
N ARG A 48 -3.05 -5.92 -5.12
CA ARG A 48 -2.82 -6.47 -3.80
C ARG A 48 -1.38 -6.93 -3.59
N ILE A 49 -0.79 -7.58 -4.61
CA ILE A 49 0.63 -7.97 -4.61
C ILE A 49 1.51 -6.72 -4.50
N LEU A 50 1.29 -5.73 -5.37
CA LEU A 50 2.10 -4.51 -5.40
C LEU A 50 1.97 -3.71 -4.11
N GLN A 51 0.75 -3.53 -3.59
CA GLN A 51 0.51 -2.82 -2.34
C GLN A 51 1.18 -3.53 -1.15
N ALA A 52 1.06 -4.86 -1.05
CA ALA A 52 1.74 -5.62 0.00
C ALA A 52 3.27 -5.49 -0.11
N ALA A 53 3.82 -5.63 -1.31
CA ALA A 53 5.25 -5.52 -1.56
C ALA A 53 5.79 -4.13 -1.21
N ILE A 54 5.09 -3.06 -1.63
CA ILE A 54 5.48 -1.67 -1.35
C ILE A 54 5.39 -1.38 0.14
N ALA A 55 4.27 -1.74 0.79
CA ALA A 55 4.09 -1.52 2.22
C ALA A 55 5.16 -2.26 3.04
N GLY A 56 5.40 -3.54 2.74
CA GLY A 56 6.44 -4.34 3.39
C GLY A 56 7.85 -3.78 3.16
N PHE A 57 8.17 -3.35 1.93
CA PHE A 57 9.46 -2.71 1.63
C PHE A 57 9.68 -1.44 2.45
N LEU A 58 8.68 -0.56 2.54
CA LEU A 58 8.76 0.67 3.32
C LEU A 58 8.95 0.39 4.83
N MET A 59 8.20 -0.58 5.37
CA MET A 59 8.34 -1.00 6.77
C MET A 59 9.75 -1.51 7.07
N GLN A 60 10.33 -2.33 6.17
CA GLN A 60 11.70 -2.84 6.30
C GLN A 60 12.75 -1.72 6.28
N LYS A 61 12.47 -0.58 5.63
CA LYS A 61 13.34 0.61 5.59
C LYS A 61 13.13 1.56 6.77
N GLY A 62 12.31 1.19 7.75
CA GLY A 62 12.08 1.97 8.96
C GLY A 62 10.90 2.96 8.88
N PHE A 63 10.13 2.94 7.78
CA PHE A 63 8.91 3.73 7.69
C PHE A 63 7.78 3.03 8.45
N GLN A 64 7.71 3.30 9.75
CA GLN A 64 6.71 2.73 10.66
C GLN A 64 5.50 3.67 10.74
N ASN A 65 4.42 3.29 10.05
CA ASN A 65 3.11 3.92 10.18
C ASN A 65 2.07 2.82 10.44
N ARG A 66 1.14 3.07 11.37
CA ARG A 66 0.03 2.16 11.67
C ARG A 66 -0.83 1.87 10.44
N ASP A 67 -1.04 2.86 9.58
CA ASP A 67 -1.82 2.72 8.35
C ASP A 67 -1.08 1.87 7.33
N LEU A 68 0.25 2.01 7.21
CA LEU A 68 1.09 1.13 6.39
C LEU A 68 1.09 -0.30 6.90
N THR A 69 1.13 -0.49 8.22
CA THR A 69 1.06 -1.82 8.83
C THR A 69 -0.30 -2.46 8.58
N ARG A 70 -1.39 -1.70 8.74
CA ARG A 70 -2.75 -2.18 8.41
C ARG A 70 -2.89 -2.51 6.93
N LEU A 71 -2.36 -1.69 6.04
CA LEU A 71 -2.36 -1.95 4.60
C LEU A 71 -1.57 -3.22 4.26
N TYR A 72 -0.39 -3.42 4.85
CA TYR A 72 0.42 -4.61 4.66
C TYR A 72 -0.30 -5.87 5.15
N ILE A 73 -0.78 -5.88 6.39
CA ILE A 73 -1.48 -7.02 6.99
C ILE A 73 -2.81 -7.29 6.27
N GLY A 74 -3.56 -6.24 5.94
CA GLY A 74 -4.82 -6.35 5.20
C GLY A 74 -4.62 -7.01 3.84
N ASN A 75 -3.60 -6.58 3.09
CA ASN A 75 -3.27 -7.19 1.80
C ASN A 75 -2.60 -8.57 1.92
N MET A 76 -1.84 -8.86 2.97
CA MET A 76 -1.25 -10.20 3.15
C MET A 76 -2.28 -11.25 3.56
N PHE A 77 -3.24 -10.89 4.44
CA PHE A 77 -4.14 -11.85 5.08
C PHE A 77 -5.62 -11.72 4.70
N SER A 78 -5.95 -10.89 3.70
CA SER A 78 -7.33 -10.59 3.26
C SER A 78 -8.16 -9.97 4.38
N MET A 79 -7.51 -9.24 5.29
CA MET A 79 -8.16 -8.72 6.49
C MET A 79 -8.76 -7.36 6.15
N ASN A 80 -10.09 -7.30 6.03
CA ASN A 80 -10.80 -6.03 5.90
C ASN A 80 -10.98 -5.42 7.30
N PHE A 81 -10.16 -4.43 7.63
CA PHE A 81 -10.32 -3.62 8.84
C PHE A 81 -11.39 -2.53 8.60
N LYS A 82 -12.63 -2.93 8.37
CA LYS A 82 -13.78 -2.02 8.39
C LYS A 82 -14.36 -2.04 9.80
N ASP A 83 -13.82 -1.18 10.66
CA ASP A 83 -14.45 -0.74 11.92
C ASP A 83 -14.60 0.80 11.88
#